data_AF-A0A7Y5Z3Z5-F1
#
_entry.id   AF-A0A7Y5Z3Z5-F1
#
_cell.length_a   1.000
_cell.length_b   1.000
_cell.length_c   1.000
_cell.angle_alpha   90.00
_cell.angle_beta   90.00
_cell.angle_gamma   90.00
#
_symmetry.space_group_name_H-M   'P 1'
#
loop_
_entity.id
_entity.type
_entity.pdbx_description
1 polymer ?
#
loop_
_entity_poly.entity_id
_entity_poly.type
_entity_poly.pdbx_seq_one_letter_code
_entity_poly.pdbx_strand_id
1 'polypeptide(L)'
;MLFFIKCKPALSWMTGLALMCWMQWGGAAQLAAFEAPPFQSGERLVLDAQELQWIQEHPRVVVASMQFPLYLFKNERGQWNGLNNDILLRIARMTGLKFVHRESFSPDQLLAMLERGEADMTTTMAMNDERRDFLNFSHAFGGSGWVFVGRDGEPALHSLEQLKGKVLALPARHALETEIRRDHPTVELRTVKTYAEARALVESGEAHATIENETGVHLYPAGQLKVGKNLDGKWEPDYLAVRQDLLPLLSILNKALEAFPAEEMRALRSKWMAGVVPSKAPSLWLRVSQWGYWCVVVLGVSGLLSLLWSRRLQIQIDQRHKAEAVLNDQLMLQKALMDAIPDPIFIRDLEGRLLMCNKSYEEQFATRFEKLRGTRLTDSPTFPATTAELLHGEMMEQLRTGQSRFSDRQVMFNSGLRDIYHWSVPFYGADGQLRGLLGGWSDAGRRWRRSQRLLA
;
A
#
# COMPACT_ATOMS: atom_id res chain seq x y z
N MET A 1 6.97 12.82 38.12
CA MET A 1 6.75 12.97 36.66
C MET A 1 6.28 11.64 36.10
N LEU A 2 4.96 11.43 36.16
CA LEU A 2 4.23 10.26 35.67
C LEU A 2 3.32 10.75 34.54
N PHE A 3 3.87 10.90 33.33
CA PHE A 3 3.12 11.17 32.11
C PHE A 3 3.89 10.47 30.99
N PHE A 4 3.20 9.76 30.09
CA PHE A 4 3.72 8.82 29.07
C PHE A 4 3.86 7.33 29.45
N ILE A 5 2.88 6.76 30.16
CA ILE A 5 2.54 5.33 30.00
C ILE A 5 1.03 5.24 29.85
N LYS A 6 0.51 5.49 28.63
CA LYS A 6 -0.80 5.08 28.10
C LYS A 6 -1.15 5.94 26.87
N CYS A 7 -0.47 5.73 25.75
CA CYS A 7 -1.05 6.06 24.44
C CYS A 7 -1.13 4.77 23.63
N LYS A 8 -2.38 4.36 23.35
CA LYS A 8 -2.75 3.17 22.60
C LYS A 8 -2.21 3.26 21.16
N PRO A 9 -1.89 2.13 20.51
CA PRO A 9 -1.44 2.09 19.12
C PRO A 9 -2.47 2.67 18.12
N ALA A 10 -3.74 2.86 18.50
CA ALA A 10 -4.80 3.35 17.63
C ALA A 10 -4.60 4.79 17.11
N LEU A 11 -3.93 5.68 17.87
CA LEU A 11 -3.77 7.08 17.45
C LEU A 11 -2.76 7.25 16.30
N SER A 12 -1.79 6.33 16.22
CA SER A 12 -0.79 6.27 15.14
C SER A 12 -1.38 5.77 13.81
N TRP A 13 -2.46 4.99 13.84
CA TRP A 13 -3.13 4.52 12.62
C TRP A 13 -4.09 5.58 12.05
N MET A 14 -4.72 6.38 12.91
CA MET A 14 -5.62 7.46 12.45
C MET A 14 -4.87 8.63 11.82
N THR A 15 -3.67 8.98 12.30
CA THR A 15 -2.84 10.03 11.68
C THR A 15 -2.29 9.60 10.32
N GLY A 16 -2.01 8.31 10.11
CA GLY A 16 -1.62 7.77 8.81
C GLY A 16 -2.76 7.79 7.76
N LEU A 17 -3.99 7.48 8.18
CA LEU A 17 -5.17 7.52 7.31
C LEU A 17 -5.56 8.95 6.89
N ALA A 18 -5.42 9.93 7.79
CA ALA A 18 -5.71 11.34 7.48
C ALA A 18 -4.73 11.93 6.43
N LEU A 19 -3.45 11.55 6.48
CA LEU A 19 -2.43 11.96 5.50
C LEU A 19 -2.67 11.32 4.12
N MET A 20 -3.17 10.09 4.06
CA MET A 20 -3.57 9.46 2.79
C MET A 20 -4.82 10.11 2.16
N CYS A 21 -5.80 10.53 2.96
CA CYS A 21 -6.98 11.23 2.45
C CYS A 21 -6.66 12.63 1.91
N TRP A 22 -5.70 13.35 2.50
CA TRP A 22 -5.28 14.67 1.99
C TRP A 22 -4.51 14.60 0.67
N MET A 23 -3.80 13.51 0.38
CA MET A 23 -3.13 13.32 -0.92
C MET A 23 -4.10 12.99 -2.07
N GLN A 24 -5.33 12.52 -1.79
CA GLN A 24 -6.31 12.19 -2.83
C GLN A 24 -7.10 13.40 -3.35
N TRP A 25 -7.14 14.52 -2.64
CA TRP A 25 -7.92 15.70 -3.03
C TRP A 25 -7.13 16.82 -3.73
N GLY A 26 -5.83 16.61 -3.99
CA GLY A 26 -5.01 17.57 -4.75
C GLY A 26 -5.24 17.56 -6.27
N GLY A 27 -5.96 16.57 -6.82
CA GLY A 27 -6.09 16.37 -8.27
C GLY A 27 -7.38 16.91 -8.92
N ALA A 28 -8.38 17.34 -8.14
CA ALA A 28 -9.72 17.63 -8.68
C ALA A 28 -9.97 19.11 -9.01
N ALA A 29 -9.05 20.03 -8.72
CA ALA A 29 -9.30 21.48 -8.80
C ALA A 29 -8.73 22.19 -10.04
N GLN A 30 -8.16 21.49 -11.02
CA GLN A 30 -7.48 22.12 -12.18
C GLN A 30 -8.29 22.11 -13.50
N LEU A 31 -9.61 21.92 -13.46
CA LEU A 31 -10.48 22.08 -14.63
C LEU A 31 -11.16 23.47 -14.68
N ALA A 32 -10.52 24.49 -14.11
CA ALA A 32 -10.92 25.88 -14.29
C ALA A 32 -10.24 26.44 -15.55
N ALA A 33 -11.05 26.67 -16.59
CA ALA A 33 -10.81 27.56 -17.72
C ALA A 33 -9.34 27.69 -18.18
N PHE A 34 -8.91 26.79 -19.07
CA PHE A 34 -7.69 27.02 -19.85
C PHE A 34 -7.98 28.09 -20.92
N GLU A 35 -7.98 29.35 -20.51
CA GLU A 35 -7.77 30.45 -21.46
C GLU A 35 -6.36 30.31 -22.01
N ALA A 36 -6.26 30.15 -23.34
CA ALA A 36 -4.98 30.01 -24.01
C ALA A 36 -4.07 31.20 -23.63
N PRO A 37 -2.80 30.98 -23.26
CA PRO A 37 -1.89 32.05 -22.88
C PRO A 37 -1.77 33.09 -24.00
N PRO A 38 -1.59 34.38 -23.68
CA PRO A 38 -1.44 35.44 -24.69
C PRO A 38 -0.20 35.21 -25.54
N PHE A 39 -0.38 35.44 -26.84
CA PHE A 39 0.55 35.16 -27.94
C PHE A 39 1.93 35.80 -27.75
N GLN A 40 2.99 34.99 -27.80
CA GLN A 40 4.34 35.48 -28.07
C GLN A 40 4.59 35.48 -29.57
N SER A 41 4.82 36.68 -30.13
CA SER A 41 5.17 36.91 -31.53
C SER A 41 6.55 36.33 -31.84
N GLY A 42 6.60 35.04 -32.20
CA GLY A 42 7.83 34.30 -32.39
C GLY A 42 7.80 33.32 -33.56
N GLU A 43 7.17 33.69 -34.67
CA GLU A 43 7.51 33.30 -36.05
C GLU A 43 6.51 33.99 -36.98
N ARG A 44 6.98 34.94 -37.80
CA ARG A 44 6.12 35.56 -38.83
C ARG A 44 6.01 34.58 -39.98
N LEU A 45 4.79 34.16 -40.30
CA LEU A 45 4.50 33.43 -41.53
C LEU A 45 5.04 34.25 -42.73
N VAL A 46 5.98 33.68 -43.48
CA VAL A 46 6.56 34.31 -44.68
C VAL A 46 5.85 33.75 -45.90
N LEU A 47 5.01 34.57 -46.53
CA LEU A 47 4.34 34.25 -47.79
C LEU A 47 5.06 34.96 -48.94
N ASP A 48 5.09 34.32 -50.11
CA ASP A 48 5.64 34.93 -51.32
C ASP A 48 4.63 35.87 -52.00
N ALA A 49 5.08 36.58 -53.03
CA ALA A 49 4.26 37.57 -53.73
C ALA A 49 3.04 36.94 -54.43
N GLN A 50 3.15 35.70 -54.93
CA GLN A 50 2.05 35.01 -55.61
C GLN A 50 0.97 34.59 -54.61
N GLU A 51 1.39 34.08 -53.45
CA GLU A 51 0.49 33.71 -52.37
C GLU A 51 -0.25 34.92 -51.78
N LEU A 52 0.46 36.03 -51.56
CA LEU A 52 -0.15 37.27 -51.07
C LEU A 52 -1.17 37.83 -52.06
N GLN A 53 -0.85 37.81 -53.36
CA GLN A 53 -1.80 38.20 -54.41
C GLN A 53 -3.01 37.25 -54.43
N TRP A 54 -2.79 35.94 -54.32
CA TRP A 54 -3.86 34.96 -54.30
C TRP A 54 -4.83 35.20 -53.14
N ILE A 55 -4.33 35.49 -51.93
CA ILE A 55 -5.16 35.83 -50.76
C ILE A 55 -6.00 37.10 -51.00
N GLN A 56 -5.46 38.10 -51.69
CA GLN A 56 -6.18 39.33 -52.01
C GLN A 56 -7.31 39.09 -53.02
N GLU A 57 -7.07 38.24 -54.02
CA GLU A 57 -8.06 37.87 -55.04
C GLU A 57 -9.11 36.88 -54.48
N HIS A 58 -8.70 36.01 -53.56
CA HIS A 58 -9.51 34.93 -52.98
C HIS A 58 -9.56 35.01 -51.45
N PRO A 59 -10.11 36.10 -50.88
CA PRO A 59 -10.13 36.29 -49.43
C PRO A 59 -11.06 35.30 -48.71
N ARG A 60 -11.93 34.61 -49.44
CA ARG A 60 -12.89 33.62 -48.92
C ARG A 60 -12.57 32.25 -49.49
N VAL A 61 -12.39 31.28 -48.61
CA VAL A 61 -12.15 29.87 -48.95
C VAL A 61 -13.33 29.04 -48.46
N VAL A 62 -13.98 28.32 -49.37
CA VAL A 62 -15.15 27.49 -49.07
C VAL A 62 -14.70 26.12 -48.58
N VAL A 63 -15.08 25.76 -47.35
CA VAL A 63 -14.72 24.50 -46.69
C VAL A 63 -15.91 23.53 -46.70
N ALA A 64 -15.85 22.46 -47.48
CA ALA A 64 -16.82 21.38 -47.41
C ALA A 64 -16.70 20.68 -46.05
N SER A 65 -17.78 20.72 -45.26
CA SER A 65 -17.78 20.41 -43.83
C SER A 65 -18.83 19.37 -43.51
N MET A 66 -18.39 18.23 -43.01
CA MET A 66 -19.26 17.17 -42.51
C MET A 66 -19.07 17.05 -41.00
N GLN A 67 -20.14 16.71 -40.27
CA GLN A 67 -20.01 16.48 -38.83
C GLN A 67 -19.14 15.26 -38.56
N PHE A 68 -18.05 15.50 -37.86
CA PHE A 68 -17.07 14.53 -37.41
C PHE A 68 -16.67 14.93 -35.97
N PRO A 69 -17.35 14.40 -34.93
CA PRO A 69 -17.18 14.82 -33.55
C PRO A 69 -15.71 14.94 -33.08
N LEU A 70 -15.45 15.90 -32.19
CA LEU A 70 -14.12 16.41 -31.75
C LEU A 70 -13.29 17.12 -32.84
N TYR A 71 -13.31 16.64 -34.07
CA TYR A 71 -12.57 17.23 -35.18
C TYR A 71 -13.29 18.44 -35.79
N LEU A 72 -14.56 18.27 -36.17
CA LEU A 72 -15.39 19.31 -36.76
C LEU A 72 -16.87 18.99 -36.50
N PHE A 73 -17.54 19.76 -35.67
CA PHE A 73 -18.94 19.55 -35.33
C PHE A 73 -19.64 20.88 -35.07
N LYS A 74 -20.98 20.88 -35.01
CA LYS A 74 -21.73 22.06 -34.60
C LYS A 74 -21.97 22.03 -33.09
N ASN A 75 -21.65 23.13 -32.42
CA ASN A 75 -21.97 23.29 -30.99
C ASN A 75 -23.48 23.54 -30.78
N GLU A 76 -23.90 23.70 -29.53
CA GLU A 76 -25.30 23.97 -29.14
C GLU A 76 -25.91 25.21 -29.81
N ARG A 77 -25.07 26.15 -30.28
CA ARG A 77 -25.49 27.36 -30.99
C ARG A 77 -25.53 27.18 -32.52
N GLY A 78 -25.31 25.96 -33.01
CA GLY A 78 -25.27 25.65 -34.45
C GLY A 78 -24.02 26.14 -35.18
N GLN A 79 -22.99 26.58 -34.45
CA GLN A 79 -21.74 27.09 -35.02
C GLN A 79 -20.70 25.99 -35.14
N TRP A 80 -19.91 26.01 -36.21
CA TRP A 80 -18.79 25.08 -36.39
C TRP A 80 -17.75 25.24 -35.27
N ASN A 81 -17.30 24.10 -34.77
CA ASN A 81 -16.43 23.95 -33.63
C ASN A 81 -15.61 22.64 -33.75
N GLY A 82 -14.63 22.45 -32.86
CA GLY A 82 -13.73 21.30 -32.88
C GLY A 82 -12.29 21.63 -33.30
N LEU A 83 -11.42 20.63 -33.23
CA LEU A 83 -9.97 20.74 -33.48
C LEU A 83 -9.66 21.40 -34.82
N ASN A 84 -10.28 20.93 -35.90
CA ASN A 84 -10.01 21.43 -37.24
C ASN A 84 -10.52 22.86 -37.43
N ASN A 85 -11.62 23.23 -36.75
CA ASN A 85 -12.10 24.60 -36.75
C ASN A 85 -11.13 25.54 -36.00
N ASP A 86 -10.61 25.12 -34.83
CA ASP A 86 -9.61 25.89 -34.09
C ASP A 86 -8.31 26.07 -34.90
N ILE A 87 -7.88 25.03 -35.63
CA ILE A 87 -6.74 25.10 -36.55
C ILE A 87 -7.01 26.10 -37.69
N LEU A 88 -8.17 26.03 -38.34
CA LEU A 88 -8.53 26.99 -39.39
C LEU A 88 -8.62 28.43 -38.87
N LEU A 89 -9.13 28.65 -37.65
CA LEU A 89 -9.13 29.97 -37.00
C LEU A 89 -7.71 30.48 -36.72
N ARG A 90 -6.78 29.58 -36.37
CA ARG A 90 -5.37 29.94 -36.21
C ARG A 90 -4.72 30.31 -37.54
N ILE A 91 -4.95 29.51 -38.58
CA ILE A 91 -4.47 29.77 -39.94
C ILE A 91 -5.04 31.08 -40.47
N ALA A 92 -6.33 31.35 -40.27
CA ALA A 92 -7.00 32.59 -40.66
C ALA A 92 -6.34 33.82 -40.02
N ARG A 93 -5.93 33.74 -38.75
CA ARG A 93 -5.19 34.82 -38.07
C ARG A 93 -3.77 35.00 -38.61
N MET A 94 -3.15 33.96 -39.15
CA MET A 94 -1.80 34.03 -39.73
C MET A 94 -1.81 34.55 -41.16
N THR A 95 -2.84 34.23 -41.94
CA THR A 95 -2.90 34.50 -43.40
C THR A 95 -3.85 35.63 -43.78
N GLY A 96 -4.87 35.92 -42.96
CA GLY A 96 -5.96 36.84 -43.29
C GLY A 96 -7.12 36.19 -44.09
N LEU A 97 -7.02 34.90 -44.42
CA LEU A 97 -8.10 34.17 -45.12
C LEU A 97 -9.37 34.04 -44.27
N LYS A 98 -10.52 34.02 -44.93
CA LYS A 98 -11.82 33.75 -44.32
C LYS A 98 -12.35 32.39 -44.76
N PHE A 99 -12.32 31.42 -43.86
CA PHE A 99 -12.91 30.10 -44.10
C PHE A 99 -14.43 30.14 -43.93
N VAL A 100 -15.16 29.69 -44.94
CA VAL A 100 -16.63 29.65 -44.96
C VAL A 100 -17.08 28.21 -45.14
N HIS A 101 -17.75 27.67 -44.14
CA HIS A 101 -18.18 26.28 -44.16
C HIS A 101 -19.44 26.08 -45.03
N ARG A 102 -19.41 25.04 -45.86
CA ARG A 102 -20.56 24.52 -46.60
C ARG A 102 -20.84 23.09 -46.14
N GLU A 103 -22.02 22.86 -45.59
CA GLU A 103 -22.35 21.61 -44.93
C GLU A 103 -22.61 20.47 -45.91
N SER A 104 -22.11 19.28 -45.55
CA SER A 104 -22.39 18.00 -46.19
C SER A 104 -22.85 16.99 -45.14
N PHE A 105 -23.71 16.05 -45.55
CA PHE A 105 -24.30 15.02 -44.68
C PHE A 105 -23.74 13.61 -44.93
N SER A 106 -22.86 13.44 -45.93
CA SER A 106 -22.18 12.17 -46.20
C SER A 106 -20.80 12.40 -46.81
N PRO A 107 -19.87 11.42 -46.71
CA PRO A 107 -18.58 11.47 -47.40
C PRO A 107 -18.75 11.61 -48.91
N ASP A 108 -19.70 10.90 -49.51
CA ASP A 108 -20.00 10.96 -50.93
C ASP A 108 -20.41 12.37 -51.40
N GLN A 109 -21.36 13.00 -50.68
CA GLN A 109 -21.78 14.36 -50.98
C GLN A 109 -20.62 15.36 -50.80
N LEU A 110 -19.78 15.17 -49.79
CA LEU A 110 -18.64 16.05 -49.52
C LEU A 110 -17.62 15.99 -50.67
N LEU A 111 -17.28 14.80 -51.14
CA LEU A 111 -16.36 14.61 -52.26
C LEU A 111 -16.95 15.16 -53.56
N ALA A 112 -18.24 14.95 -53.81
CA ALA A 112 -18.93 15.51 -54.98
C ALA A 112 -18.91 17.05 -54.99
N MET A 113 -19.00 17.71 -53.83
CA MET A 113 -18.87 19.17 -53.74
C MET A 113 -17.47 19.65 -54.15
N LEU A 114 -16.41 18.91 -53.80
CA LEU A 114 -15.04 19.26 -54.19
C LEU A 114 -14.82 19.03 -55.70
N GLU A 115 -15.28 17.90 -56.24
CA GLU A 115 -15.20 17.57 -57.67
C GLU A 115 -15.92 18.59 -58.56
N ARG A 116 -17.06 19.10 -58.11
CA ARG A 116 -17.85 20.12 -58.82
C ARG A 116 -17.35 21.55 -58.62
N GLY A 117 -16.33 21.74 -57.79
CA GLY A 117 -15.82 23.06 -57.42
C GLY A 117 -16.80 23.90 -56.60
N GLU A 118 -17.78 23.27 -55.96
CA GLU A 118 -18.72 23.89 -55.03
C GLU A 118 -18.10 24.24 -53.66
N ALA A 119 -16.92 23.66 -53.40
CA ALA A 119 -16.02 23.96 -52.29
C ALA A 119 -14.55 23.89 -52.74
N ASP A 120 -13.68 24.55 -52.01
CA ASP A 120 -12.25 24.67 -52.31
C ASP A 120 -11.41 23.64 -51.54
N MET A 121 -11.84 23.31 -50.31
CA MET A 121 -11.11 22.41 -49.43
C MET A 121 -12.02 21.66 -48.43
N THR A 122 -11.47 20.70 -47.72
CA THR A 122 -12.07 20.02 -46.56
C THR A 122 -11.01 19.68 -45.51
N THR A 123 -11.44 19.44 -44.28
CA THR A 123 -10.55 19.13 -43.15
C THR A 123 -10.74 17.72 -42.59
N THR A 124 -11.72 16.96 -43.07
CA THR A 124 -12.14 15.70 -42.44
C THR A 124 -12.01 14.49 -43.38
N MET A 125 -11.19 14.58 -44.43
CA MET A 125 -11.02 13.50 -45.41
C MET A 125 -9.65 12.86 -45.35
N ALA A 126 -9.64 11.54 -45.16
CA ALA A 126 -8.45 10.72 -45.32
C ALA A 126 -7.85 10.82 -46.72
N MET A 127 -6.53 10.67 -46.82
CA MET A 127 -5.85 10.47 -48.10
C MET A 127 -6.02 9.02 -48.58
N ASN A 128 -6.26 8.83 -49.87
CA ASN A 128 -6.08 7.55 -50.57
C ASN A 128 -5.64 7.81 -52.03
N ASP A 129 -5.36 6.75 -52.79
CA ASP A 129 -4.88 6.86 -54.17
C ASP A 129 -5.87 7.58 -55.07
N GLU A 130 -7.15 7.18 -55.04
CA GLU A 130 -8.21 7.76 -55.88
C GLU A 130 -8.43 9.25 -55.62
N ARG A 131 -8.35 9.69 -54.36
CA ARG A 131 -8.54 11.10 -54.00
C ARG A 131 -7.36 11.96 -54.43
N ARG A 132 -6.16 11.39 -54.57
CA ARG A 132 -4.97 12.12 -55.06
C ARG A 132 -5.08 12.49 -56.55
N ASP A 133 -6.00 11.87 -57.28
CA ASP A 133 -6.24 12.21 -58.68
C ASP A 133 -6.93 13.57 -58.86
N PHE A 134 -7.63 14.08 -57.83
CA PHE A 134 -8.37 15.36 -57.90
C PHE A 134 -8.24 16.26 -56.66
N LEU A 135 -7.55 15.80 -55.60
CA LEU A 135 -7.23 16.58 -54.40
C LEU A 135 -5.74 16.56 -54.12
N ASN A 136 -5.23 17.70 -53.66
CA ASN A 136 -3.93 17.80 -53.00
C ASN A 136 -4.11 17.76 -51.48
N PHE A 137 -3.14 17.17 -50.78
CA PHE A 137 -3.16 17.05 -49.33
C PHE A 137 -2.02 17.86 -48.71
N SER A 138 -2.31 18.55 -47.61
CA SER A 138 -1.32 19.35 -46.88
C SER A 138 -0.28 18.50 -46.17
N HIS A 139 0.62 19.13 -45.43
CA HIS A 139 1.41 18.46 -44.40
C HIS A 139 0.48 17.89 -43.32
N ALA A 140 0.86 16.71 -42.81
CA ALA A 140 0.12 16.07 -41.73
C ALA A 140 0.31 16.86 -40.44
N PHE A 141 -0.80 17.19 -39.77
CA PHE A 141 -0.78 17.87 -38.46
C PHE A 141 -1.30 16.99 -37.34
N GLY A 142 -1.66 15.75 -37.67
CA GLY A 142 -2.12 14.79 -36.70
C GLY A 142 -2.40 13.42 -37.28
N GLY A 143 -3.32 12.72 -36.62
CA GLY A 143 -3.77 11.41 -37.04
C GLY A 143 -4.27 10.55 -35.90
N SER A 144 -4.83 9.42 -36.30
CA SER A 144 -5.41 8.38 -35.45
C SER A 144 -5.39 7.02 -36.15
N GLY A 145 -5.55 5.93 -35.39
CA GLY A 145 -5.74 4.61 -35.99
C GLY A 145 -7.15 4.39 -36.53
N TRP A 146 -7.29 3.39 -37.39
CA TRP A 146 -8.58 2.77 -37.68
C TRP A 146 -8.84 1.63 -36.71
N VAL A 147 -10.08 1.47 -36.24
CA VAL A 147 -10.49 0.38 -35.34
C VAL A 147 -11.68 -0.38 -35.92
N PHE A 148 -11.73 -1.67 -35.63
CA PHE A 148 -12.96 -2.44 -35.85
C PHE A 148 -14.00 -2.09 -34.79
N VAL A 149 -15.26 -2.04 -35.20
CA VAL A 149 -16.41 -1.95 -34.30
C VAL A 149 -17.31 -3.15 -34.58
N GLY A 150 -17.41 -4.04 -33.61
CA GLY A 150 -18.25 -5.24 -33.68
C GLY A 150 -19.35 -5.20 -32.62
N ARG A 151 -20.14 -6.27 -32.52
CA ARG A 151 -21.11 -6.43 -31.43
C ARG A 151 -20.44 -6.77 -30.10
N ASP A 152 -21.05 -6.34 -29.01
CA ASP A 152 -20.65 -6.76 -27.67
C ASP A 152 -21.01 -8.24 -27.44
N GLY A 153 -20.17 -8.94 -26.68
CA GLY A 153 -20.25 -10.40 -26.51
C GLY A 153 -19.62 -11.24 -27.62
N GLU A 154 -19.27 -10.65 -28.78
CA GLU A 154 -18.53 -11.36 -29.83
C GLU A 154 -17.00 -11.25 -29.65
N PRO A 155 -16.21 -12.21 -30.20
CA PRO A 155 -14.76 -12.10 -30.23
C PRO A 155 -14.31 -10.81 -30.92
N ALA A 156 -13.35 -10.11 -30.32
CA ALA A 156 -12.81 -8.89 -30.90
C ALA A 156 -12.09 -9.20 -32.23
N LEU A 157 -12.35 -8.37 -33.24
CA LEU A 157 -11.67 -8.44 -34.52
C LEU A 157 -10.27 -7.81 -34.43
N HIS A 158 -9.33 -8.44 -35.14
CA HIS A 158 -7.93 -8.08 -35.19
C HIS A 158 -7.40 -7.94 -36.62
N SER A 159 -8.06 -8.58 -37.60
CA SER A 159 -7.67 -8.46 -39.01
C SER A 159 -8.86 -8.60 -39.95
N LEU A 160 -8.71 -8.09 -41.17
CA LEU A 160 -9.69 -8.25 -42.25
C LEU A 160 -9.90 -9.73 -42.63
N GLU A 161 -8.92 -10.59 -42.38
CA GLU A 161 -8.99 -12.05 -42.65
C GLU A 161 -10.08 -12.73 -41.85
N GLN A 162 -10.40 -12.23 -40.67
CA GLN A 162 -11.47 -12.74 -39.82
C GLN A 162 -12.88 -12.37 -40.33
N LEU A 163 -12.95 -11.52 -41.35
CA LEU A 163 -14.17 -11.08 -42.04
C LEU A 163 -14.44 -11.84 -43.35
N LYS A 164 -13.66 -12.88 -43.66
CA LYS A 164 -13.89 -13.71 -44.85
C LYS A 164 -15.32 -14.27 -44.87
N GLY A 165 -16.08 -13.94 -45.92
CA GLY A 165 -17.47 -14.34 -46.10
C GLY A 165 -18.47 -13.65 -45.16
N LYS A 166 -18.05 -12.58 -44.47
CA LYS A 166 -18.89 -11.78 -43.58
C LYS A 166 -19.13 -10.40 -44.15
N VAL A 167 -20.23 -9.79 -43.71
CA VAL A 167 -20.62 -8.43 -44.10
C VAL A 167 -19.86 -7.40 -43.26
N LEU A 168 -19.16 -6.50 -43.93
CA LEU A 168 -18.52 -5.31 -43.36
C LEU A 168 -19.26 -4.08 -43.87
N ALA A 169 -19.91 -3.33 -42.96
CA ALA A 169 -20.59 -2.10 -43.29
C ALA A 169 -19.59 -0.93 -43.31
N LEU A 170 -19.61 -0.11 -44.36
CA LEU A 170 -18.78 1.09 -44.47
C LEU A 170 -19.55 2.23 -45.14
N PRO A 171 -19.30 3.51 -44.81
CA PRO A 171 -19.81 4.60 -45.61
C PRO A 171 -19.36 4.49 -47.08
N ALA A 172 -20.19 4.91 -48.02
CA ALA A 172 -19.81 4.97 -49.43
C ALA A 172 -18.61 5.89 -49.64
N ARG A 173 -17.69 5.47 -50.53
CA ARG A 173 -16.42 6.16 -50.81
C ARG A 173 -15.53 6.28 -49.57
N HIS A 174 -15.58 5.30 -48.67
CA HIS A 174 -14.69 5.23 -47.50
C HIS A 174 -13.22 5.10 -47.94
N ALA A 175 -12.29 5.64 -47.14
CA ALA A 175 -10.86 5.67 -47.47
C ALA A 175 -10.26 4.29 -47.77
N LEU A 176 -10.71 3.28 -47.01
CA LEU A 176 -10.28 1.89 -47.12
C LEU A 176 -11.12 1.05 -48.11
N GLU A 177 -12.19 1.60 -48.71
CA GLU A 177 -13.14 0.81 -49.52
C GLU A 177 -12.43 0.10 -50.68
N THR A 178 -11.71 0.84 -51.52
CA THR A 178 -11.03 0.31 -52.71
C THR A 178 -9.96 -0.70 -52.34
N GLU A 179 -9.18 -0.40 -51.29
CA GLU A 179 -8.15 -1.31 -50.80
C GLU A 179 -8.76 -2.63 -50.32
N ILE A 180 -9.83 -2.59 -49.53
CA ILE A 180 -10.50 -3.80 -49.03
C ILE A 180 -11.11 -4.60 -50.18
N ARG A 181 -11.73 -3.94 -51.17
CA ARG A 181 -12.27 -4.63 -52.37
C ARG A 181 -11.18 -5.35 -53.16
N ARG A 182 -10.01 -4.73 -53.28
CA ARG A 182 -8.87 -5.26 -54.05
C ARG A 182 -8.17 -6.40 -53.31
N ASP A 183 -7.85 -6.18 -52.04
CA ASP A 183 -6.92 -7.04 -51.28
C ASP A 183 -7.68 -8.11 -50.46
N HIS A 184 -8.95 -7.86 -50.11
CA HIS A 184 -9.81 -8.78 -49.37
C HIS A 184 -11.17 -9.00 -50.06
N PRO A 185 -11.21 -9.46 -51.32
CA PRO A 185 -12.43 -9.54 -52.13
C PRO A 185 -13.49 -10.49 -51.57
N THR A 186 -13.11 -11.36 -50.63
CA THR A 186 -14.02 -12.28 -49.93
C THR A 186 -14.79 -11.61 -48.79
N VAL A 187 -14.46 -10.38 -48.41
CA VAL A 187 -15.23 -9.60 -47.44
C VAL A 187 -16.39 -8.93 -48.18
N GLU A 188 -17.62 -9.15 -47.71
CA GLU A 188 -18.80 -8.57 -48.34
C GLU A 188 -18.98 -7.13 -47.85
N LEU A 189 -18.62 -6.14 -48.70
CA LEU A 189 -18.81 -4.74 -48.35
C LEU A 189 -20.25 -4.28 -48.56
N ARG A 190 -20.90 -3.83 -47.49
CA ARG A 190 -22.21 -3.16 -47.53
C ARG A 190 -22.01 -1.66 -47.35
N THR A 191 -22.27 -0.89 -48.41
CA THR A 191 -22.11 0.57 -48.38
C THR A 191 -23.35 1.26 -47.79
N VAL A 192 -23.12 2.26 -46.94
CA VAL A 192 -24.17 3.08 -46.30
C VAL A 192 -23.85 4.58 -46.44
N LYS A 193 -24.73 5.48 -45.99
CA LYS A 193 -24.46 6.93 -46.12
C LYS A 193 -23.56 7.47 -45.02
N THR A 194 -23.68 6.94 -43.80
CA THR A 194 -23.02 7.48 -42.60
C THR A 194 -22.51 6.37 -41.68
N TYR A 195 -21.56 6.70 -40.80
CA TYR A 195 -21.11 5.78 -39.76
C TYR A 195 -22.24 5.40 -38.77
N ALA A 196 -23.21 6.30 -38.55
CA ALA A 196 -24.37 5.99 -37.71
C ALA A 196 -25.23 4.86 -38.32
N GLU A 197 -25.45 4.88 -39.64
CA GLU A 197 -26.10 3.78 -40.35
C GLU A 197 -25.26 2.50 -40.31
N ALA A 198 -23.93 2.60 -40.45
CA ALA A 198 -23.04 1.45 -40.39
C ALA A 198 -23.12 0.75 -39.03
N ARG A 199 -23.09 1.52 -37.94
CA ARG A 199 -23.25 1.01 -36.56
C ARG A 199 -24.61 0.35 -36.36
N ALA A 200 -25.69 0.95 -36.85
CA ALA A 200 -27.03 0.37 -36.74
C ALA A 200 -27.13 -1.01 -37.44
N LEU A 201 -26.44 -1.21 -38.57
CA LEU A 201 -26.36 -2.53 -39.21
C LEU A 201 -25.56 -3.55 -38.38
N VAL A 202 -24.52 -3.11 -37.67
CA VAL A 202 -23.76 -3.99 -36.78
C VAL A 202 -24.60 -4.38 -35.56
N GLU A 203 -25.28 -3.42 -34.95
CA GLU A 203 -26.19 -3.64 -33.81
C GLU A 203 -27.32 -4.60 -34.15
N SER A 204 -27.95 -4.45 -35.32
CA SER A 204 -29.08 -5.26 -35.75
C SER A 204 -28.74 -6.69 -36.19
N GLY A 205 -27.47 -7.00 -36.44
CA GLY A 205 -27.08 -8.32 -36.96
C GLY A 205 -26.79 -8.35 -38.47
N GLU A 206 -27.23 -7.34 -39.22
CA GLU A 206 -27.12 -7.28 -40.68
C GLU A 206 -25.67 -7.15 -41.18
N ALA A 207 -24.81 -6.51 -40.38
CA ALA A 207 -23.37 -6.46 -40.60
C ALA A 207 -22.63 -7.13 -39.44
N HIS A 208 -21.48 -7.75 -39.71
CA HIS A 208 -20.64 -8.31 -38.67
C HIS A 208 -19.79 -7.25 -37.98
N ALA A 209 -19.33 -6.23 -38.73
CA ALA A 209 -18.55 -5.12 -38.20
C ALA A 209 -18.66 -3.87 -39.08
N THR A 210 -18.15 -2.76 -38.56
CA THR A 210 -17.76 -1.55 -39.31
C THR A 210 -16.32 -1.18 -38.94
N ILE A 211 -15.68 -0.33 -39.74
CA ILE A 211 -14.38 0.27 -39.41
C ILE A 211 -14.60 1.76 -39.19
N GLU A 212 -14.05 2.30 -38.09
CA GLU A 212 -14.15 3.71 -37.75
C GLU A 212 -12.82 4.25 -37.23
N ASN A 213 -12.73 5.57 -37.19
CA ASN A 213 -11.61 6.29 -36.60
C ASN A 213 -11.57 6.05 -35.07
N GLU A 214 -10.40 5.68 -34.54
CA GLU A 214 -10.18 5.35 -33.12
C GLU A 214 -10.65 6.47 -32.17
N THR A 215 -10.52 7.73 -32.60
CA THR A 215 -10.91 8.86 -31.76
C THR A 215 -12.43 9.03 -31.73
N GLY A 216 -13.09 8.84 -32.87
CA GLY A 216 -14.54 9.04 -32.99
C GLY A 216 -15.34 7.99 -32.22
N VAL A 217 -14.85 6.75 -32.16
CA VAL A 217 -15.61 5.61 -31.62
C VAL A 217 -15.96 5.75 -30.13
N HIS A 218 -15.08 6.40 -29.35
CA HIS A 218 -15.22 6.52 -27.89
C HIS A 218 -16.23 7.58 -27.44
N LEU A 219 -16.75 8.38 -28.37
CA LEU A 219 -17.76 9.41 -28.10
C LEU A 219 -19.17 8.87 -28.03
N TYR A 220 -19.38 7.67 -28.58
CA TYR A 220 -20.68 7.04 -28.58
C TYR A 220 -20.86 6.24 -27.29
N PRO A 221 -22.03 6.34 -26.63
CA PRO A 221 -22.28 5.63 -25.38
C PRO A 221 -22.06 4.13 -25.58
N ALA A 222 -21.53 3.46 -24.55
CA ALA A 222 -21.44 2.01 -24.53
C ALA A 222 -22.84 1.42 -24.76
N GLY A 223 -23.01 0.70 -25.86
CA GLY A 223 -24.25 0.06 -26.28
C GLY A 223 -24.04 -1.43 -26.54
N GLN A 224 -24.74 -1.98 -27.54
CA GLN A 224 -24.53 -3.35 -28.01
C GLN A 224 -23.26 -3.50 -28.87
N LEU A 225 -22.41 -2.47 -28.91
CA LEU A 225 -21.20 -2.42 -29.72
C LEU A 225 -19.96 -2.45 -28.86
N LYS A 226 -18.93 -3.10 -29.38
CA LYS A 226 -17.61 -3.23 -28.77
C LYS A 226 -16.54 -2.75 -29.74
N VAL A 227 -15.71 -1.84 -29.23
CA VAL A 227 -14.51 -1.38 -29.94
C VAL A 227 -13.48 -2.51 -29.92
N GLY A 228 -13.11 -2.96 -31.11
CA GLY A 228 -12.06 -3.94 -31.35
C GLY A 228 -10.66 -3.32 -31.24
N LYS A 229 -9.67 -4.01 -31.79
CA LYS A 229 -8.31 -3.46 -31.87
C LYS A 229 -8.13 -2.58 -33.11
N ASN A 230 -7.06 -1.78 -33.08
CA ASN A 230 -6.59 -1.04 -34.23
C ASN A 230 -6.28 -1.99 -35.39
N LEU A 231 -6.56 -1.56 -36.62
CA LEU A 231 -6.15 -2.27 -37.82
C LEU A 231 -4.63 -2.19 -37.95
N ASP A 232 -3.98 -3.34 -38.01
CA ASP A 232 -2.52 -3.43 -38.07
C ASP A 232 -1.96 -2.66 -39.26
N GLY A 233 -1.02 -1.75 -38.99
CA GLY A 233 -0.36 -0.93 -40.02
C GLY A 233 -1.24 0.16 -40.65
N LYS A 234 -2.47 0.38 -40.17
CA LYS A 234 -3.42 1.37 -40.70
C LYS A 234 -3.55 2.58 -39.79
N TRP A 235 -2.55 3.46 -39.88
CA TRP A 235 -2.60 4.80 -39.32
C TRP A 235 -3.16 5.79 -40.36
N GLU A 236 -4.09 6.65 -39.94
CA GLU A 236 -4.67 7.72 -40.74
C GLU A 236 -4.08 9.06 -40.30
N PRO A 237 -3.17 9.69 -41.08
CA PRO A 237 -2.72 11.04 -40.80
C PRO A 237 -3.83 12.07 -41.10
N ASP A 238 -3.91 13.10 -40.27
CA ASP A 238 -4.85 14.22 -40.46
C ASP A 238 -4.27 15.22 -41.46
N TYR A 239 -5.01 15.47 -42.54
CA TYR A 239 -4.65 16.37 -43.63
C TYR A 239 -5.74 17.42 -43.88
N LEU A 240 -5.33 18.58 -44.40
CA LEU A 240 -6.22 19.47 -45.14
C LEU A 240 -6.20 19.02 -46.59
N ALA A 241 -7.37 18.75 -47.17
CA ALA A 241 -7.48 18.35 -48.56
C ALA A 241 -8.03 19.53 -49.37
N VAL A 242 -7.36 19.87 -50.47
CA VAL A 242 -7.60 21.04 -51.31
C VAL A 242 -7.82 20.58 -52.74
N ARG A 243 -8.71 21.24 -53.47
CA ARG A 243 -8.92 20.96 -54.90
C ARG A 243 -7.61 21.09 -55.69
N GLN A 244 -7.38 20.20 -56.66
CA GLN A 244 -6.07 20.05 -57.29
C GLN A 244 -5.56 21.31 -58.02
N ASP A 245 -6.47 22.13 -58.53
CA ASP A 245 -6.22 23.40 -59.23
C ASP A 245 -5.87 24.57 -58.30
N LEU A 246 -6.02 24.41 -56.98
CA LEU A 246 -5.75 25.46 -55.98
C LEU A 246 -4.40 25.26 -55.29
N LEU A 247 -3.34 25.03 -56.06
CA LEU A 247 -1.96 24.89 -55.55
C LEU A 247 -1.48 26.08 -54.70
N PRO A 248 -1.80 27.36 -55.02
CA PRO A 248 -1.44 28.47 -54.14
C PRO A 248 -2.06 28.35 -52.74
N LEU A 249 -3.32 27.93 -52.64
CA LEU A 249 -3.98 27.68 -51.35
C LEU A 249 -3.26 26.59 -50.57
N LEU A 250 -2.93 25.47 -51.23
CA LEU A 250 -2.17 24.39 -50.60
C LEU A 250 -0.83 24.88 -50.04
N SER A 251 -0.09 25.67 -50.81
CA SER A 251 1.21 26.25 -50.39
C SER A 251 1.04 27.14 -49.15
N ILE A 252 0.05 28.02 -49.15
CA ILE A 252 -0.28 28.89 -48.01
C ILE A 252 -0.61 28.05 -46.76
N LEU A 253 -1.45 27.00 -46.92
CA LEU A 253 -1.82 26.11 -45.82
C LEU A 253 -0.60 25.36 -45.26
N ASN A 254 0.29 24.86 -46.12
CA ASN A 254 1.51 24.17 -45.70
C ASN A 254 2.44 25.11 -44.93
N LYS A 255 2.71 26.32 -45.44
CA LYS A 255 3.51 27.32 -44.72
C LYS A 255 2.88 27.71 -43.39
N ALA A 256 1.55 27.80 -43.33
CA ALA A 256 0.83 28.07 -42.09
C ALA A 256 0.92 26.92 -41.08
N LEU A 257 0.88 25.66 -41.53
CA LEU A 257 1.09 24.48 -40.69
C LEU A 257 2.54 24.36 -40.21
N GLU A 258 3.52 24.71 -41.04
CA GLU A 258 4.95 24.75 -40.67
C GLU A 258 5.25 25.81 -39.62
N ALA A 259 4.69 27.01 -39.78
CA ALA A 259 4.81 28.11 -38.82
C ALA A 259 3.88 27.94 -37.60
N PHE A 260 3.21 26.79 -37.46
CA PHE A 260 2.34 26.49 -36.32
C PHE A 260 3.19 25.97 -35.15
N PRO A 261 3.27 26.67 -34.00
CA PRO A 261 4.09 26.22 -32.88
C PRO A 261 3.65 24.85 -32.37
N ALA A 262 4.60 23.91 -32.25
CA ALA A 262 4.30 22.54 -31.83
C ALA A 262 3.57 22.46 -30.48
N GLU A 263 3.90 23.36 -29.53
CA GLU A 263 3.22 23.43 -28.23
C GLU A 263 1.77 23.89 -28.35
N GLU A 264 1.48 24.84 -29.24
CA GLU A 264 0.11 25.29 -29.50
C GLU A 264 -0.71 24.17 -30.15
N MET A 265 -0.12 23.43 -31.10
CA MET A 265 -0.78 22.28 -31.73
C MET A 265 -1.08 21.17 -30.71
N ARG A 266 -0.11 20.86 -29.83
CA ARG A 266 -0.32 19.91 -28.72
C ARG A 266 -1.40 20.37 -27.77
N ALA A 267 -1.45 21.66 -27.43
CA ALA A 267 -2.48 22.23 -26.56
C ALA A 267 -3.88 22.12 -27.18
N LEU A 268 -4.03 22.44 -28.48
CA LEU A 268 -5.30 22.26 -29.19
C LEU A 268 -5.72 20.80 -29.25
N ARG A 269 -4.80 19.88 -29.57
CA ARG A 269 -5.11 18.45 -29.55
C ARG A 269 -5.52 17.98 -28.16
N SER A 270 -4.80 18.38 -27.12
CA SER A 270 -5.13 18.03 -25.74
C SER A 270 -6.52 18.53 -25.34
N LYS A 271 -6.85 19.79 -25.65
CA LYS A 271 -8.17 20.39 -25.40
C LYS A 271 -9.32 19.54 -25.94
N TRP A 272 -9.16 18.97 -27.13
CA TRP A 272 -10.22 18.21 -27.81
C TRP A 272 -10.16 16.70 -27.54
N MET A 273 -8.99 16.14 -27.27
CA MET A 273 -8.78 14.68 -27.19
C MET A 273 -8.60 14.17 -25.75
N ALA A 274 -8.46 15.07 -24.77
CA ALA A 274 -8.32 14.70 -23.36
C ALA A 274 -9.54 13.91 -22.89
N GLY A 275 -9.30 12.68 -22.43
CA GLY A 275 -10.33 11.77 -21.90
C GLY A 275 -10.90 10.76 -22.91
N VAL A 276 -10.61 10.90 -24.20
CA VAL A 276 -11.12 10.01 -25.26
C VAL A 276 -10.07 8.96 -25.65
N VAL A 277 -8.79 9.33 -25.63
CA VAL A 277 -7.69 8.36 -25.70
C VAL A 277 -7.56 7.71 -24.31
N PRO A 278 -7.76 6.39 -24.16
CA PRO A 278 -7.48 5.73 -22.91
C PRO A 278 -5.98 5.91 -22.63
N SER A 279 -5.65 6.85 -21.75
CA SER A 279 -4.34 6.86 -21.12
C SER A 279 -4.22 5.50 -20.45
N LYS A 280 -3.28 4.66 -20.94
CA LYS A 280 -2.98 3.38 -20.30
C LYS A 280 -2.87 3.68 -18.82
N ALA A 281 -3.82 3.15 -18.04
CA ALA A 281 -3.80 3.33 -16.60
C ALA A 281 -2.37 3.03 -16.14
N PRO A 282 -1.72 3.92 -15.36
CA PRO A 282 -0.33 3.74 -14.98
C PRO A 282 -0.16 2.30 -14.52
N SER A 283 0.77 1.59 -15.16
CA SER A 283 0.91 0.14 -15.01
C SER A 283 0.91 -0.18 -13.52
N LEU A 284 0.16 -1.23 -13.11
CA LEU A 284 0.09 -1.66 -11.72
C LEU A 284 1.49 -1.74 -11.08
N TRP A 285 2.51 -2.07 -11.88
CA TRP A 285 3.94 -2.03 -11.55
C TRP A 285 4.45 -0.72 -10.95
N LEU A 286 4.01 0.44 -11.42
CA LEU A 286 4.46 1.74 -10.88
C LEU A 286 3.82 2.06 -9.51
N ARG A 287 2.61 1.55 -9.26
CA ARG A 287 2.02 1.60 -7.90
C ARG A 287 2.67 0.55 -7.01
N VAL A 288 2.82 -0.68 -7.48
CA VAL A 288 3.43 -1.80 -6.73
C VAL A 288 4.88 -1.51 -6.34
N SER A 289 5.65 -0.77 -7.15
CA SER A 289 7.03 -0.38 -6.78
C SER A 289 7.07 0.59 -5.57
N GLN A 290 6.08 1.48 -5.46
CA GLN A 290 5.96 2.38 -4.30
C GLN A 290 5.58 1.62 -3.02
N TRP A 291 4.66 0.65 -3.11
CA TRP A 291 4.31 -0.21 -1.97
C TRP A 291 5.46 -1.15 -1.57
N GLY A 292 6.23 -1.64 -2.54
CA GLY A 292 7.39 -2.49 -2.30
C GLY A 292 8.45 -1.81 -1.41
N TYR A 293 8.73 -0.52 -1.66
CA TYR A 293 9.64 0.26 -0.82
C TYR A 293 9.18 0.32 0.65
N TRP A 294 7.89 0.61 0.87
CA TRP A 294 7.33 0.70 2.22
C TRP A 294 7.32 -0.65 2.95
N CYS A 295 7.06 -1.75 2.25
CA CYS A 295 7.15 -3.10 2.83
C CYS A 295 8.56 -3.42 3.35
N VAL A 296 9.60 -3.08 2.58
CA VAL A 296 11.00 -3.30 2.99
C VAL A 296 11.36 -2.46 4.21
N VAL A 297 10.93 -1.19 4.25
CA VAL A 297 11.17 -0.30 5.40
C VAL A 297 10.49 -0.84 6.66
N VAL A 298 9.23 -1.26 6.57
CA VAL A 298 8.48 -1.80 7.72
C VAL A 298 9.11 -3.09 8.24
N LEU A 299 9.51 -3.99 7.34
CA LEU A 299 10.20 -5.24 7.72
C LEU A 299 11.55 -4.96 8.40
N GLY A 300 12.32 -3.99 7.88
CA GLY A 300 13.58 -3.58 8.49
C GLY A 300 13.41 -3.00 9.90
N VAL A 301 12.44 -2.11 10.09
CA VAL A 301 12.14 -1.51 11.40
C VAL A 301 11.63 -2.57 12.39
N SER A 302 10.75 -3.48 11.95
CA SER A 302 10.26 -4.58 12.78
C SER A 302 11.38 -5.52 13.20
N GLY A 303 12.31 -5.85 12.30
CA GLY A 303 13.49 -6.66 12.61
C GLY A 303 14.39 -5.99 13.65
N LEU A 304 14.66 -4.69 13.50
CA LEU A 304 15.46 -3.93 14.44
C LEU A 304 14.83 -3.89 15.84
N LEU A 305 13.52 -3.64 15.92
CA LEU A 305 12.78 -3.65 17.19
C LEU A 305 12.81 -5.02 17.86
N SER A 306 12.68 -6.11 17.10
CA SER A 306 12.77 -7.48 17.60
C SER A 306 14.15 -7.78 18.20
N LEU A 307 15.23 -7.33 17.54
CA LEU A 307 16.60 -7.49 18.04
C LEU A 307 16.84 -6.68 19.32
N LEU A 308 16.34 -5.44 19.40
CA LEU A 308 16.43 -4.62 20.60
C LEU A 308 15.68 -5.26 21.78
N TRP A 309 14.50 -5.81 21.51
CA TRP A 309 13.71 -6.51 22.52
C TRP A 309 14.40 -7.78 23.03
N SER A 310 14.94 -8.59 22.11
CA SER A 310 15.68 -9.81 22.44
C SER A 310 16.90 -9.51 23.33
N ARG A 311 17.67 -8.47 22.98
CA ARG A 311 18.81 -8.01 23.81
C ARG A 311 18.37 -7.56 25.20
N ARG A 312 17.29 -6.79 25.29
CA ARG A 312 16.76 -6.33 26.57
C ARG A 312 16.34 -7.51 27.45
N LEU A 313 15.70 -8.52 26.86
CA LEU A 313 15.26 -9.72 27.57
C LEU A 313 16.44 -10.52 28.13
N GLN A 314 17.50 -10.70 27.33
CA GLN A 314 18.71 -11.38 27.77
C GLN A 314 19.36 -10.67 28.97
N ILE A 315 19.44 -9.34 28.94
CA ILE A 315 19.98 -8.55 30.05
C ILE A 315 19.14 -8.74 31.32
N GLN A 316 17.81 -8.80 31.21
CA GLN A 316 16.93 -9.01 32.37
C GLN A 316 17.09 -10.41 32.99
N ILE A 317 17.25 -11.43 32.16
CA ILE A 317 17.48 -12.81 32.63
C ILE A 317 18.81 -12.89 33.37
N ASP A 318 19.86 -12.27 32.82
CA ASP A 318 21.20 -12.28 33.42
C ASP A 318 21.23 -11.56 34.79
N GLN A 319 20.48 -10.45 34.91
CA GLN A 319 20.28 -9.76 36.19
C GLN A 319 19.57 -10.62 37.23
N ARG A 320 18.55 -11.39 36.82
CA ARG A 320 17.83 -12.30 37.73
C ARG A 320 18.72 -13.42 38.24
N HIS A 321 19.48 -14.07 37.36
CA HIS A 321 20.39 -15.14 37.76
C HIS A 321 21.48 -14.64 38.72
N LYS A 322 22.00 -13.42 38.51
CA LYS A 322 22.95 -12.80 39.47
C LYS A 322 22.33 -12.55 40.83
N ALA A 323 21.07 -12.08 40.89
CA ALA A 323 20.37 -11.87 42.16
C ALA A 323 20.07 -13.20 42.88
N GLU A 324 19.67 -14.23 42.14
CA GLU A 324 19.44 -15.59 42.67
C GLU A 324 20.72 -16.20 43.25
N ALA A 325 21.86 -16.04 42.55
CA ALA A 325 23.16 -16.54 43.01
C ALA A 325 23.57 -15.90 44.35
N VAL A 326 23.47 -14.57 44.48
CA VAL A 326 23.83 -13.85 45.72
C VAL A 326 22.95 -14.31 46.89
N LEU A 327 21.65 -14.52 46.67
CA LEU A 327 20.75 -14.99 47.73
C LEU A 327 21.09 -16.43 48.15
N ASN A 328 21.37 -17.30 47.19
CA ASN A 328 21.75 -18.68 47.47
C ASN A 328 23.07 -18.76 48.25
N ASP A 329 24.05 -17.92 47.92
CA ASP A 329 25.31 -17.84 48.65
C ASP A 329 25.10 -17.41 50.12
N GLN A 330 24.18 -16.46 50.37
CA GLN A 330 23.81 -16.06 51.74
C GLN A 330 23.16 -17.21 52.53
N LEU A 331 22.27 -17.98 51.92
CA LEU A 331 21.62 -19.13 52.57
C LEU A 331 22.61 -20.24 52.88
N MET A 332 23.54 -20.53 51.97
CA MET A 332 24.60 -21.51 52.19
C MET A 332 25.52 -21.09 53.33
N LEU A 333 25.88 -19.80 53.42
CA LEU A 333 26.66 -19.28 54.53
C LEU A 333 25.92 -19.41 55.86
N GLN A 334 24.64 -19.01 55.93
CA GLN A 334 23.83 -19.15 57.14
C GLN A 334 23.75 -20.60 57.61
N LYS A 335 23.54 -21.54 56.68
CA LYS A 335 23.51 -22.97 57.00
C LYS A 335 24.87 -23.49 57.50
N ALA A 336 25.96 -23.14 56.81
CA ALA A 336 27.31 -23.54 57.20
C ALA A 336 27.69 -23.01 58.60
N LEU A 337 27.31 -21.78 58.93
CA LEU A 337 27.55 -21.20 60.26
C LEU A 337 26.81 -21.97 61.36
N MET A 338 25.55 -22.35 61.14
CA MET A 338 24.83 -23.16 62.12
C MET A 338 25.42 -24.57 62.26
N ASP A 339 25.78 -25.21 61.15
CA ASP A 339 26.32 -26.58 61.13
C ASP A 339 27.72 -26.67 61.75
N ALA A 340 28.47 -25.56 61.81
CA ALA A 340 29.76 -25.49 62.48
C ALA A 340 29.65 -25.47 64.02
N ILE A 341 28.46 -25.20 64.59
CA ILE A 341 28.26 -25.17 66.05
C ILE A 341 28.20 -26.62 66.58
N PRO A 342 29.11 -27.04 67.48
CA PRO A 342 29.20 -28.42 67.93
C PRO A 342 28.05 -28.84 68.86
N ASP A 343 27.35 -27.86 69.46
CA ASP A 343 26.20 -28.11 70.32
C ASP A 343 24.92 -28.12 69.47
N PRO A 344 23.95 -29.01 69.77
CA PRO A 344 22.67 -29.02 69.08
C PRO A 344 21.92 -27.71 69.24
N ILE A 345 21.48 -27.16 68.12
CA ILE A 345 20.64 -25.95 68.06
C ILE A 345 19.44 -26.23 67.18
N PHE A 346 18.29 -25.70 67.59
CA PHE A 346 17.02 -25.78 66.89
C PHE A 346 16.29 -24.45 66.90
N ILE A 347 15.48 -24.24 65.86
CA ILE A 347 14.50 -23.18 65.76
C ILE A 347 13.13 -23.84 65.62
N ARG A 348 12.17 -23.45 66.46
CA ARG A 348 10.79 -23.93 66.42
C ARG A 348 9.82 -22.76 66.24
N ASP A 349 8.69 -22.98 65.59
CA ASP A 349 7.63 -21.98 65.39
C ASP A 349 6.77 -21.75 66.65
N LEU A 350 5.71 -20.94 66.52
CA LEU A 350 4.76 -20.60 67.58
C LEU A 350 3.95 -21.81 68.06
N GLU A 351 3.84 -22.86 67.24
CA GLU A 351 3.16 -24.11 67.55
C GLU A 351 4.13 -25.20 68.05
N GLY A 352 5.40 -24.85 68.28
CA GLY A 352 6.46 -25.74 68.75
C GLY A 352 6.98 -26.72 67.68
N ARG A 353 6.68 -26.51 66.39
CA ARG A 353 7.14 -27.36 65.28
C ARG A 353 8.55 -26.97 64.86
N LEU A 354 9.37 -27.95 64.49
CA LEU A 354 10.76 -27.70 64.08
C LEU A 354 10.84 -26.96 62.73
N LEU A 355 11.35 -25.73 62.74
CA LEU A 355 11.62 -24.93 61.54
C LEU A 355 13.02 -25.16 60.97
N MET A 356 14.03 -25.30 61.84
CA MET A 356 15.42 -25.51 61.44
C MET A 356 16.21 -26.18 62.57
N CYS A 357 17.25 -26.93 62.24
CA CYS A 357 18.24 -27.42 63.20
C CYS A 357 19.62 -27.51 62.54
N ASN A 358 20.68 -27.52 63.35
CA ASN A 358 22.03 -27.76 62.84
C ASN A 358 22.32 -29.26 62.74
N LYS A 359 23.41 -29.59 62.05
CA LYS A 359 23.91 -30.96 61.91
C LYS A 359 24.11 -31.70 63.24
N SER A 360 24.59 -31.02 64.29
CA SER A 360 24.78 -31.62 65.62
C SER A 360 23.46 -32.13 66.23
N TYR A 361 22.34 -31.41 65.98
CA TYR A 361 21.00 -31.85 66.38
C TYR A 361 20.56 -33.12 65.64
N GLU A 362 20.80 -33.20 64.32
CA GLU A 362 20.49 -34.39 63.52
C GLU A 362 21.30 -35.61 63.99
N GLU A 363 22.60 -35.41 64.24
CA GLU A 363 23.51 -36.46 64.71
C GLU A 363 23.11 -36.96 66.11
N GLN A 364 22.74 -36.06 67.03
CA GLN A 364 22.34 -36.46 68.39
C GLN A 364 21.05 -37.29 68.41
N PHE A 365 20.11 -37.04 67.50
CA PHE A 365 18.87 -37.81 67.38
C PHE A 365 18.91 -38.90 66.29
N ALA A 366 20.06 -39.10 65.64
CA ALA A 366 20.24 -40.04 64.52
C ALA A 366 19.14 -39.94 63.45
N THR A 367 18.59 -38.74 63.23
CA THR A 367 17.46 -38.51 62.32
C THR A 367 17.70 -37.25 61.50
N ARG A 368 17.50 -37.34 60.17
CA ARG A 368 17.66 -36.19 59.26
C ARG A 368 16.56 -35.16 59.44
N PHE A 369 16.91 -33.89 59.29
CA PHE A 369 16.04 -32.72 59.39
C PHE A 369 14.81 -32.83 58.50
N GLU A 370 14.92 -33.40 57.29
CA GLU A 370 13.79 -33.60 56.38
C GLU A 370 12.62 -34.38 57.02
N LYS A 371 12.91 -35.31 57.94
CA LYS A 371 11.88 -36.07 58.68
C LYS A 371 11.42 -35.39 59.96
N LEU A 372 12.22 -34.46 60.50
CA LEU A 372 11.93 -33.74 61.74
C LEU A 372 11.26 -32.39 61.48
N ARG A 373 11.38 -31.84 60.27
CA ARG A 373 10.82 -30.54 59.91
C ARG A 373 9.29 -30.56 60.05
N GLY A 374 8.75 -29.58 60.75
CA GLY A 374 7.31 -29.43 60.97
C GLY A 374 6.72 -30.30 62.09
N THR A 375 7.52 -31.15 62.74
CA THR A 375 7.05 -32.01 63.85
C THR A 375 7.17 -31.31 65.20
N ARG A 376 6.20 -31.55 66.08
CA ARG A 376 6.28 -31.15 67.50
C ARG A 376 7.14 -32.14 68.27
N LEU A 377 7.61 -31.74 69.45
CA LEU A 377 8.35 -32.64 70.34
C LEU A 377 7.53 -33.88 70.72
N THR A 378 6.22 -33.74 70.89
CA THR A 378 5.25 -34.81 71.21
C THR A 378 5.03 -35.80 70.06
N ASP A 379 5.14 -35.32 68.82
CA ASP A 379 4.86 -36.10 67.61
C ASP A 379 6.13 -36.82 67.10
N SER A 380 7.29 -36.46 67.65
CA SER A 380 8.59 -36.96 67.26
C SER A 380 9.04 -38.06 68.24
N PRO A 381 9.52 -39.22 67.76
CA PRO A 381 10.00 -40.30 68.62
C PRO A 381 11.34 -39.97 69.31
N THR A 382 11.79 -38.72 69.29
CA THR A 382 13.11 -38.27 69.78
C THR A 382 13.27 -38.30 71.29
N PHE A 383 12.16 -38.23 72.03
CA PHE A 383 12.12 -38.27 73.49
C PHE A 383 11.03 -39.25 73.95
N PRO A 384 11.14 -39.83 75.15
CA PRO A 384 10.04 -40.53 75.80
C PRO A 384 8.83 -39.60 75.94
N ALA A 385 7.61 -40.15 75.79
CA ALA A 385 6.37 -39.36 75.73
C ALA A 385 6.20 -38.39 76.91
N THR A 386 6.50 -38.84 78.12
CA THR A 386 6.42 -38.02 79.35
C THR A 386 7.39 -36.84 79.34
N THR A 387 8.62 -37.04 78.85
CA THR A 387 9.63 -35.99 78.70
C THR A 387 9.27 -35.02 77.57
N ALA A 388 8.75 -35.55 76.45
CA ALA A 388 8.34 -34.76 75.30
C ALA A 388 7.20 -33.79 75.65
N GLU A 389 6.19 -34.27 76.37
CA GLU A 389 5.05 -33.47 76.85
C GLU A 389 5.50 -32.39 77.83
N LEU A 390 6.36 -32.73 78.79
CA LEU A 390 6.92 -31.77 79.74
C LEU A 390 7.68 -30.65 79.02
N LEU A 391 8.63 -31.00 78.14
CA LEU A 391 9.44 -30.02 77.41
C LEU A 391 8.60 -29.18 76.44
N HIS A 392 7.58 -29.78 75.80
CA HIS A 392 6.66 -29.04 74.95
C HIS A 392 5.80 -28.05 75.76
N GLY A 393 5.27 -28.46 76.91
CA GLY A 393 4.50 -27.58 77.80
C GLY A 393 5.32 -26.38 78.28
N GLU A 394 6.57 -26.62 78.69
CA GLU A 394 7.48 -25.53 79.06
C GLU A 394 7.78 -24.58 77.89
N MET A 395 7.93 -25.12 76.68
CA MET A 395 8.17 -24.36 75.46
C MET A 395 6.98 -23.45 75.12
N MET A 396 5.75 -23.96 75.24
CA MET A 396 4.54 -23.17 75.00
C MET A 396 4.35 -22.07 76.04
N GLU A 397 4.65 -22.35 77.31
CA GLU A 397 4.63 -21.34 78.37
C GLU A 397 5.69 -20.25 78.14
N GLN A 398 6.84 -20.63 77.59
CA GLN A 398 7.90 -19.70 77.22
C GLN A 398 7.49 -18.77 76.06
N LEU A 399 6.82 -19.32 75.04
CA LEU A 399 6.25 -18.51 73.96
C LEU A 399 5.17 -17.54 74.47
N ARG A 400 4.39 -17.95 75.47
CA ARG A 400 3.32 -17.12 76.07
C ARG A 400 3.88 -15.99 76.93
N THR A 401 4.92 -16.27 77.72
CA THR A 401 5.51 -15.31 78.67
C THR A 401 6.61 -14.45 78.06
N GLY A 402 7.20 -14.89 76.94
CA GLY A 402 8.30 -14.20 76.27
C GLY A 402 9.61 -14.20 77.05
N GLN A 403 9.75 -15.02 78.10
CA GLN A 403 10.95 -15.04 78.94
C GLN A 403 11.99 -16.02 78.41
N SER A 404 13.25 -15.60 78.34
CA SER A 404 14.36 -16.52 78.02
C SER A 404 14.60 -17.51 79.17
N ARG A 405 14.95 -18.76 78.83
CA ARG A 405 15.18 -19.84 79.80
C ARG A 405 16.58 -20.40 79.65
N PHE A 406 17.30 -20.47 80.77
CA PHE A 406 18.64 -21.04 80.87
C PHE A 406 18.67 -21.92 82.14
N SER A 407 18.88 -23.22 81.98
CA SER A 407 18.75 -24.15 83.12
C SER A 407 19.59 -25.41 82.90
N ASP A 408 20.38 -25.75 83.91
CA ASP A 408 20.93 -27.10 84.07
C ASP A 408 19.80 -28.05 84.49
N ARG A 409 19.69 -29.19 83.80
CA ARG A 409 18.60 -30.16 84.01
C ARG A 409 18.98 -31.56 83.57
N GLN A 410 18.37 -32.54 84.21
CA GLN A 410 18.39 -33.93 83.75
C GLN A 410 17.26 -34.16 82.78
N VAL A 411 17.59 -34.51 81.54
CA VAL A 411 16.61 -34.85 80.52
C VAL A 411 16.78 -36.32 80.15
N MET A 412 15.64 -37.02 80.15
CA MET A 412 15.57 -38.41 79.72
C MET A 412 15.49 -38.44 78.19
N PHE A 413 16.60 -38.78 77.55
CA PHE A 413 16.65 -39.08 76.12
C PHE A 413 16.36 -40.58 75.90
N ASN A 414 16.06 -40.98 74.66
CA ASN A 414 15.96 -42.41 74.32
C ASN A 414 17.25 -43.19 74.59
N SER A 415 18.40 -42.50 74.65
CA SER A 415 19.71 -43.10 74.95
C SER A 415 20.06 -43.13 76.44
N GLY A 416 19.16 -42.71 77.33
CA GLY A 416 19.37 -42.66 78.78
C GLY A 416 19.30 -41.26 79.37
N LEU A 417 19.47 -41.17 80.69
CA LEU A 417 19.37 -39.91 81.45
C LEU A 417 20.66 -39.12 81.26
N ARG A 418 20.55 -37.83 80.91
CA ARG A 418 21.71 -36.97 80.73
C ARG A 418 21.53 -35.63 81.43
N ASP A 419 22.59 -35.19 82.08
CA ASP A 419 22.73 -33.82 82.57
C ASP A 419 23.07 -32.89 81.41
N ILE A 420 22.17 -31.97 81.09
CA ILE A 420 22.35 -30.99 80.04
C ILE A 420 22.15 -29.57 80.57
N TYR A 421 22.92 -28.63 80.04
CA TYR A 421 22.61 -27.22 80.12
C TYR A 421 21.72 -26.86 78.93
N HIS A 422 20.44 -26.59 79.18
CA HIS A 422 19.48 -26.20 78.16
C HIS A 422 19.27 -24.69 78.17
N TRP A 423 19.35 -24.08 76.99
CA TRP A 423 19.04 -22.68 76.78
C TRP A 423 18.02 -22.53 75.65
N SER A 424 17.10 -21.59 75.82
CA SER A 424 16.08 -21.27 74.82
C SER A 424 15.65 -19.83 74.95
N VAL A 425 15.53 -19.14 73.83
CA VAL A 425 15.21 -17.72 73.73
C VAL A 425 14.13 -17.48 72.68
N PRO A 426 13.17 -16.58 72.92
CA PRO A 426 12.21 -16.15 71.90
C PRO A 426 12.91 -15.50 70.70
N PHE A 427 12.59 -15.94 69.49
CA PHE A 427 13.11 -15.41 68.22
C PHE A 427 12.06 -14.52 67.56
N TYR A 428 12.48 -13.32 67.14
CA TYR A 428 11.62 -12.31 66.53
C TYR A 428 11.99 -12.12 65.05
N GLY A 429 10.98 -11.89 64.21
CA GLY A 429 11.17 -11.55 62.80
C GLY A 429 11.70 -10.13 62.60
N ALA A 430 12.02 -9.77 61.36
CA ALA A 430 12.42 -8.41 60.99
C ALA A 430 11.32 -7.36 61.24
N ASP A 431 10.08 -7.81 61.40
CA ASP A 431 8.89 -7.03 61.77
C ASP A 431 8.72 -6.82 63.28
N GLY A 432 9.62 -7.38 64.10
CA GLY A 432 9.56 -7.32 65.56
C GLY A 432 8.51 -8.25 66.18
N GLN A 433 7.81 -9.06 65.36
CA GLN A 433 6.84 -10.02 65.88
C GLN A 433 7.53 -11.31 66.33
N LEU A 434 7.02 -11.92 67.39
CA LEU A 434 7.50 -13.22 67.86
C LEU A 434 7.24 -14.26 66.76
N ARG A 435 8.29 -14.95 66.32
CA ARG A 435 8.24 -15.97 65.27
C ARG A 435 8.41 -17.39 65.80
N GLY A 436 8.95 -17.54 67.01
CA GLY A 436 9.18 -18.85 67.59
C GLY A 436 10.24 -18.86 68.69
N LEU A 437 10.87 -20.01 68.89
CA LEU A 437 11.95 -20.20 69.85
C LEU A 437 13.22 -20.71 69.19
N LEU A 438 14.33 -20.08 69.50
CA LEU A 438 15.67 -20.56 69.22
C LEU A 438 16.22 -21.19 70.51
N GLY A 439 16.62 -22.45 70.45
CA GLY A 439 17.16 -23.12 71.62
C GLY A 439 18.25 -24.11 71.27
N GLY A 440 18.98 -24.53 72.29
CA GLY A 440 20.01 -25.52 72.16
C GLY A 440 20.34 -26.09 73.53
N TRP A 441 21.16 -27.14 73.53
CA TRP A 441 21.69 -27.66 74.77
C TRP A 441 23.13 -28.11 74.61
N SER A 442 23.86 -28.09 75.71
CA SER A 442 25.20 -28.63 75.79
C SER A 442 25.29 -29.63 76.95
N ASP A 443 26.23 -30.56 76.84
CA ASP A 443 26.46 -31.57 77.87
C ASP A 443 27.13 -30.93 79.10
N ALA A 444 26.48 -31.00 80.26
CA ALA A 444 26.98 -30.39 81.49
C ALA A 444 28.33 -30.99 81.93
N GLY A 445 28.63 -32.24 81.55
CA GLY A 445 29.88 -32.94 81.84
C GLY A 445 31.09 -32.47 81.02
N ARG A 446 30.90 -31.68 79.95
CA ARG A 446 32.01 -31.07 79.18
C ARG A 446 32.51 -29.77 79.79
N ARG A 447 31.66 -29.05 80.54
CA ARG A 447 31.99 -27.73 81.12
C ARG A 447 32.99 -27.86 82.29
N TRP A 448 32.81 -28.87 83.15
CA TRP A 448 33.73 -29.17 84.26
C TRP A 448 35.11 -29.67 83.81
N ARG A 449 35.18 -30.45 82.72
CA ARG A 449 36.46 -30.92 82.15
C ARG A 449 37.28 -29.80 81.47
N ARG A 450 36.63 -28.71 81.04
CA ARG A 450 37.32 -27.52 80.47
C ARG A 450 37.82 -26.57 81.54
N SER A 451 37.10 -26.38 82.66
CA SER A 451 37.58 -25.52 83.76
C SER A 451 38.73 -26.16 84.54
N GLN A 452 38.76 -27.49 84.69
CA GLN A 452 39.89 -28.20 85.32
C GLN A 452 41.17 -28.22 84.45
N ARG A 453 41.08 -28.05 83.12
CA ARG A 453 42.24 -27.95 82.22
C ARG A 453 42.78 -26.53 82.02
N LEU A 454 42.08 -25.51 82.51
CA LEU A 454 42.52 -24.10 82.46
C LEU A 454 43.05 -23.62 83.82
N LEU A 455 42.91 -24.43 84.87
CA LEU A 455 43.42 -24.19 86.23
C LEU A 455 44.46 -25.24 86.68
N ALA A 456 44.92 -26.08 85.74
CA ALA A 456 46.10 -26.93 85.84
C ALA A 456 47.03 -26.55 84.70
#